data_AF-X8IWK1-F1
#
_entry.id   AF-X8IWK1-F1
#
_cell.length_a   1.000
_cell.length_b   1.000
_cell.length_c   1.000
_cell.angle_alpha   90.00
_cell.angle_beta   90.00
_cell.angle_gamma   90.00
#
_symmetry.space_group_name_H-M   'P 1'
#
loop_
_entity.id
_entity.type
_entity.pdbx_description
1 polymer ?
#
loop_
_entity_poly.entity_id
_entity_poly.type
_entity_poly.pdbx_seq_one_letter_code
_entity_poly.pdbx_strand_id
1 'polypeptide(L)'
;MNSSFARGDLKSLSRVCSEEQLKKLRERIKARPRDQLVVWQGEQGKEGVAKVMSFRTVDAWSSKQPQDHCAQVLVRFDTKQAVAVYGPKGKLLSGDPKKLVPVREYIIMEKKMWEDNDWTLRKSIDPPK
;
A
#
# COMPACT_ATOMS: atom_id res chain seq x y z
N MET A 1 -6.44 0.33 0.41
CA MET A 1 -5.22 0.77 1.13
C MET A 1 -4.92 2.24 0.90
N ASN A 2 -4.68 2.71 -0.33
CA ASN A 2 -4.30 4.11 -0.63
C ASN A 2 -5.28 5.17 -0.09
N SER A 3 -6.60 4.94 -0.20
CA SER A 3 -7.63 5.83 0.37
C SER A 3 -7.55 5.93 1.90
N SER A 4 -7.31 4.82 2.61
CA SER A 4 -7.11 4.81 4.07
C SER A 4 -5.82 5.54 4.45
N PHE A 5 -4.75 5.39 3.67
CA PHE A 5 -3.50 6.15 3.88
C PHE A 5 -3.71 7.65 3.69
N ALA A 6 -4.41 8.07 2.65
CA ALA A 6 -4.73 9.48 2.42
C ALA A 6 -5.48 10.10 3.60
N ARG A 7 -6.50 9.40 4.13
CA ARG A 7 -7.28 9.84 5.30
C ARG A 7 -6.57 9.70 6.66
N GLY A 8 -5.43 9.02 6.73
CA GLY A 8 -4.77 8.73 8.00
C GLY A 8 -5.48 7.68 8.87
N ASP A 9 -6.32 6.84 8.27
CA ASP A 9 -7.08 5.80 8.96
C ASP A 9 -6.21 4.59 9.30
N LEU A 10 -5.53 4.68 10.45
CA LEU A 10 -4.63 3.63 10.95
C LEU A 10 -5.34 2.31 11.25
N LYS A 11 -6.63 2.34 11.60
CA LYS A 11 -7.41 1.14 11.93
C LYS A 11 -7.68 0.31 10.68
N SER A 12 -8.02 0.95 9.57
CA SER A 12 -8.17 0.25 8.29
C SER A 12 -6.83 -0.22 7.74
N LEU A 13 -5.77 0.57 7.91
CA LEU A 13 -4.42 0.18 7.46
C LEU A 13 -3.89 -1.04 8.19
N SER A 14 -4.17 -1.20 9.49
CA SER A 14 -3.67 -2.35 10.27
C SER A 14 -4.29 -3.69 9.84
N ARG A 15 -5.40 -3.67 9.11
CA ARG A 15 -6.05 -4.89 8.60
C ARG A 15 -5.46 -5.38 7.27
N VAL A 16 -4.78 -4.50 6.54
CA VAL A 16 -4.34 -4.77 5.16
C VAL A 16 -2.82 -4.69 4.98
N CYS A 17 -2.10 -4.05 5.90
CA CYS A 17 -0.66 -3.91 5.85
C CYS A 17 0.00 -4.82 6.87
N SER A 18 1.20 -5.31 6.55
CA SER A 18 2.02 -5.99 7.54
C SER A 18 2.45 -5.02 8.64
N GLU A 19 2.88 -5.55 9.79
CA GLU A 19 3.33 -4.73 10.93
C GLU A 19 4.45 -3.76 10.55
N GLU A 20 5.42 -4.22 9.76
CA GLU A 20 6.54 -3.41 9.28
C GLU A 20 6.04 -2.26 8.40
N GLN A 21 5.13 -2.54 7.47
CA GLN A 21 4.57 -1.54 6.59
C GLN A 21 3.68 -0.55 7.34
N LEU A 22 2.86 -1.04 8.26
CA LEU A 22 2.01 -0.20 9.11
C LEU A 22 2.85 0.78 9.93
N LYS A 23 3.97 0.32 10.51
CA LYS A 23 4.90 1.19 11.23
C LYS A 23 5.42 2.32 10.34
N LYS A 24 5.87 2.00 9.11
CA LYS A 24 6.34 3.02 8.14
C LYS A 24 5.24 4.00 7.75
N LEU A 25 4.04 3.51 7.45
CA LEU A 25 2.91 4.37 7.05
C LEU A 25 2.45 5.26 8.22
N ARG A 26 2.47 4.76 9.46
CA ARG A 26 2.15 5.53 10.66
C ARG A 26 3.09 6.72 10.82
N GLU A 27 4.40 6.51 10.71
CA GLU A 27 5.37 7.59 10.82
C GLU A 27 5.22 8.61 9.67
N ARG A 28 4.95 8.14 8.45
CA ARG A 28 4.65 9.01 7.31
C ARG A 28 3.37 9.83 7.50
N ILE A 29 2.34 9.29 8.17
CA ILE A 29 1.11 10.03 8.49
C ILE A 29 1.39 11.10 9.55
N LYS A 30 2.14 10.76 10.61
CA LYS A 30 2.51 11.72 11.67
C LYS A 30 3.35 12.89 11.16
N ALA A 31 4.23 12.64 10.19
CA ALA A 31 5.10 13.65 9.61
C ALA A 31 4.39 14.62 8.64
N ARG A 32 3.10 14.41 8.34
CA ARG A 32 2.37 15.30 7.42
C ARG A 32 2.12 16.67 8.05
N PRO A 33 2.14 17.75 7.25
CA PRO A 33 1.64 19.04 7.70
C PRO A 33 0.18 18.91 8.14
N ARG A 34 -0.14 19.40 9.35
CA ARG A 34 -1.47 19.26 9.98
C ARG A 34 -2.56 20.05 9.27
N ASP A 35 -2.16 21.05 8.49
CA ASP A 35 -3.02 21.95 7.74
C ASP A 35 -3.26 21.47 6.30
N GLN A 36 -2.77 20.27 5.96
CA GLN A 36 -2.93 19.67 4.65
C GLN A 36 -3.84 18.45 4.67
N LEU A 37 -4.77 18.42 3.72
CA LEU A 37 -5.62 17.29 3.41
C LEU A 37 -5.15 16.62 2.12
N VAL A 38 -4.76 15.35 2.21
CA VAL A 38 -4.42 14.53 1.05
C VAL A 38 -5.66 13.76 0.62
N VAL A 39 -6.02 13.87 -0.65
CA VAL A 39 -7.10 13.11 -1.28
C VAL A 39 -6.50 12.20 -2.33
N TRP A 40 -6.88 10.92 -2.28
CA TRP A 40 -6.52 9.92 -3.28
C TRP A 40 -7.79 9.36 -3.89
N GLN A 41 -7.79 9.21 -5.21
CA GLN A 41 -8.84 8.53 -5.97
C GLN A 41 -8.19 7.51 -6.91
N GLY A 42 -8.78 6.33 -6.99
CA GLY A 42 -8.44 5.35 -8.01
C GLY A 42 -9.59 5.26 -9.01
N GLU A 43 -9.28 4.82 -10.22
CA GLU A 43 -10.29 4.46 -11.21
C GLU A 43 -11.29 3.45 -10.62
N GLN A 44 -12.59 3.74 -10.76
CA GLN A 44 -13.65 2.83 -10.36
C GLN A 44 -14.03 1.95 -11.56
N GLY A 45 -13.58 0.70 -11.58
CA GLY A 45 -13.89 -0.23 -12.67
C GLY A 45 -12.93 -1.41 -12.78
N LYS A 46 -13.11 -2.22 -13.84
CA LYS A 46 -12.30 -3.41 -14.14
C LYS A 46 -10.98 -3.12 -14.88
N GLU A 47 -10.64 -1.86 -15.13
CA GLU A 47 -9.48 -1.49 -15.98
C GLU A 47 -8.11 -1.63 -15.30
N GLY A 48 -8.08 -1.82 -13.97
CA GLY A 48 -6.85 -2.13 -13.26
C GLY A 48 -6.37 -3.55 -13.55
N VAL A 49 -5.20 -3.70 -14.18
CA VAL A 49 -4.59 -5.03 -14.42
C VAL A 49 -3.63 -5.35 -13.27
N ALA A 50 -3.94 -6.40 -12.52
CA ALA A 50 -3.01 -6.99 -11.56
C ALA A 50 -2.37 -8.24 -12.16
N LYS A 51 -1.03 -8.30 -12.15
CA LYS A 51 -0.26 -9.44 -12.66
C LYS A 51 0.68 -9.96 -11.59
N VAL A 52 0.57 -11.25 -11.26
CA VAL A 52 1.56 -11.95 -10.43
C VAL A 52 2.87 -12.06 -11.23
N MET A 53 3.93 -11.48 -10.69
CA MET A 53 5.25 -11.44 -11.31
C MET A 53 6.17 -12.53 -10.75
N SER A 54 6.04 -12.83 -9.46
CA SER A 54 6.87 -13.81 -8.77
C SER A 54 6.18 -14.33 -7.52
N PHE A 55 6.42 -15.58 -7.19
CA PHE A 55 6.03 -16.23 -5.94
C PHE A 55 7.28 -16.81 -5.29
N ARG A 56 7.44 -16.59 -3.98
CA ARG A 56 8.57 -17.09 -3.19
C ARG A 56 8.08 -17.53 -1.81
N THR A 57 8.74 -18.53 -1.25
CA THR A 57 8.62 -18.88 0.17
C THR A 57 9.91 -18.45 0.87
N VAL A 58 9.78 -17.92 2.07
CA VAL A 58 10.91 -17.50 2.91
C VAL A 58 10.73 -18.15 4.27
N ASP A 59 11.76 -18.84 4.76
CA ASP A 59 11.73 -19.42 6.10
C ASP A 59 11.67 -18.29 7.14
N ALA A 60 10.85 -18.45 8.17
CA ALA A 60 10.88 -17.52 9.28
C ALA A 60 12.23 -17.68 10.00
N TRP A 61 12.97 -16.57 10.13
CA TRP A 61 14.36 -16.54 10.63
C TRP A 61 14.55 -17.19 12.02
N SER A 62 13.47 -17.45 12.77
CA SER A 62 13.52 -18.02 14.13
C SER A 62 12.84 -19.37 14.30
N SER A 63 12.42 -20.04 13.22
CA SER A 63 11.60 -21.23 13.37
C SER A 63 12.34 -22.55 13.20
N LYS A 64 12.18 -23.43 14.18
CA LYS A 64 12.61 -24.82 14.13
C LYS A 64 11.52 -25.78 13.59
N GLN A 65 10.35 -25.26 13.21
CA GLN A 65 9.21 -26.07 12.77
C GLN A 65 8.97 -25.89 11.26
N PRO A 66 8.67 -26.97 10.51
CA PRO A 66 8.43 -26.91 9.05
C PRO A 66 7.30 -25.97 8.61
N GLN A 67 6.38 -25.66 9.52
CA GLN A 67 5.19 -24.83 9.28
C GLN A 67 5.43 -23.32 9.36
N ASP A 68 6.60 -22.90 9.82
CA ASP A 68 6.92 -21.49 10.03
C ASP A 68 7.60 -20.89 8.79
N HIS A 69 6.89 -20.87 7.68
CA HIS A 69 7.32 -20.22 6.45
C HIS A 69 6.36 -19.10 6.05
N CYS A 70 6.90 -18.07 5.40
CA CYS A 70 6.14 -16.94 4.88
C CYS A 70 6.07 -17.04 3.36
N ALA A 71 4.87 -17.03 2.82
CA ALA A 71 4.66 -16.91 1.38
C ALA A 71 4.69 -15.43 0.98
N GLN A 72 5.45 -15.10 -0.05
CA GLN A 72 5.55 -13.75 -0.60
C GLN A 72 5.24 -13.75 -2.09
N VAL A 73 4.44 -12.77 -2.51
CA VAL A 73 4.05 -12.58 -3.91
C VAL A 73 4.37 -11.17 -4.34
N LEU A 74 5.12 -11.07 -5.45
CA LEU A 74 5.30 -9.80 -6.14
C LEU A 74 4.17 -9.64 -7.16
N VAL A 75 3.37 -8.60 -6.99
CA VAL A 75 2.28 -8.26 -7.90
C VAL A 75 2.56 -6.91 -8.54
N ARG A 76 2.43 -6.84 -9.87
CA ARG A 76 2.41 -5.59 -10.62
C ARG A 76 0.97 -5.11 -10.73
N PHE A 77 0.72 -3.88 -10.32
CA PHE A 77 -0.55 -3.19 -10.47
C PHE A 77 -0.39 -2.10 -11.53
N ASP A 78 -1.13 -2.23 -12.63
CA ASP A 78 -1.31 -1.19 -13.64
C ASP A 78 -2.67 -0.53 -13.39
N THR A 79 -2.70 0.69 -12.86
CA THR A 79 -3.93 1.39 -12.46
C THR A 79 -3.94 2.83 -12.95
N LYS A 80 -5.11 3.49 -12.99
CA LYS A 80 -5.17 4.97 -13.09
C LYS A 80 -5.55 5.57 -11.75
N GLN A 81 -4.82 6.58 -11.30
CA GLN A 81 -4.98 7.20 -9.99
C GLN A 81 -4.91 8.73 -10.09
N ALA A 82 -5.59 9.41 -9.18
CA ALA A 82 -5.51 10.86 -9.01
C ALA A 82 -5.18 11.18 -7.55
N VAL A 83 -4.31 12.16 -7.34
CA VAL A 83 -3.93 12.65 -6.02
C VAL A 83 -4.00 14.16 -6.02
N ALA A 84 -4.56 14.71 -4.94
CA ALA A 84 -4.61 16.13 -4.70
C ALA A 84 -4.25 16.42 -3.24
N VAL A 85 -3.58 17.56 -3.02
CA VAL A 85 -3.27 18.07 -1.69
C VAL A 85 -3.95 19.43 -1.55
N TYR A 86 -4.79 19.55 -0.53
CA TYR A 86 -5.46 20.78 -0.16
C TYR A 86 -4.83 21.36 1.09
N GLY A 87 -4.65 22.67 1.13
CA GLY A 87 -4.22 23.41 2.30
C GLY A 87 -5.40 23.93 3.12
N PRO A 88 -5.14 24.88 4.03
CA PRO A 88 -6.17 25.56 4.80
C PRO A 88 -7.28 26.11 3.89
N LYS A 89 -8.53 26.07 4.39
CA LYS A 89 -9.70 26.61 3.69
C LYS A 89 -9.97 25.99 2.32
N GLY A 90 -9.46 24.77 2.05
CA GLY A 90 -9.72 24.05 0.81
C GLY A 90 -8.95 24.56 -0.41
N LYS A 91 -7.89 25.35 -0.21
CA LYS A 91 -7.02 25.79 -1.32
C LYS A 91 -6.27 24.59 -1.90
N LEU A 92 -6.39 24.34 -3.20
CA LEU A 92 -5.57 23.33 -3.87
C LEU A 92 -4.10 23.76 -3.87
N LEU A 93 -3.24 22.95 -3.27
CA LEU A 93 -1.79 23.20 -3.20
C LEU A 93 -1.03 22.42 -4.27
N SER A 94 -1.46 21.20 -4.57
CA SER A 94 -0.79 20.32 -5.53
C SER A 94 -1.73 19.26 -6.09
N GLY A 95 -1.41 18.77 -7.29
CA GLY A 95 -2.16 17.71 -7.98
C GLY A 95 -3.48 18.18 -8.57
N ASP A 96 -4.25 17.23 -9.07
CA ASP A 96 -5.60 17.46 -9.61
C ASP A 96 -6.45 16.23 -9.28
N PRO A 97 -7.53 16.37 -8.48
CA PRO A 97 -8.36 15.24 -8.07
C PRO A 97 -9.15 14.62 -9.22
N LYS A 98 -9.32 15.33 -10.36
CA LYS A 98 -10.09 14.87 -11.53
C LYS A 98 -9.21 14.26 -12.59
N LYS A 99 -7.90 14.50 -12.55
CA LYS A 99 -6.95 14.00 -13.54
C LYS A 99 -6.37 12.66 -13.10
N LEU A 100 -7.00 11.58 -13.58
CA LEU A 100 -6.44 10.24 -13.45
C LEU A 100 -5.21 10.08 -14.34
N VAL A 101 -4.08 9.69 -13.75
CA VAL A 101 -2.83 9.38 -14.45
C VAL A 101 -2.53 7.88 -14.32
N PRO A 102 -1.95 7.24 -15.35
CA PRO A 102 -1.52 5.85 -15.25
C PRO A 102 -0.38 5.71 -14.24
N VAL A 103 -0.51 4.77 -13.31
CA VAL A 103 0.47 4.44 -12.28
C VAL A 103 0.73 2.94 -12.33
N ARG A 104 2.01 2.59 -12.48
CA ARG A 104 2.50 1.22 -12.35
C ARG A 104 3.20 1.05 -11.02
N GLU A 105 2.68 0.17 -10.18
CA GLU A 105 3.24 -0.14 -8.86
C GLU A 105 3.63 -1.61 -8.78
N TYR A 106 4.73 -1.90 -8.11
CA TYR A 106 5.16 -3.26 -7.79
C TYR A 106 5.04 -3.42 -6.28
N ILE A 107 4.21 -4.36 -5.84
CA ILE A 107 3.87 -4.53 -4.44
C ILE A 107 4.17 -5.97 -4.04
N ILE A 108 4.90 -6.12 -2.94
CA ILE A 108 5.09 -7.40 -2.27
C ILE A 108 3.95 -7.57 -1.28
N MET A 109 3.19 -8.64 -1.46
CA MET A 109 2.22 -9.15 -0.51
C MET A 109 2.81 -10.34 0.25
N GLU A 110 2.41 -10.55 1.49
CA GLU A 110 2.87 -11.67 2.30
C GLU A 110 1.74 -12.34 3.09
N LYS A 111 1.87 -13.65 3.29
CA LYS A 111 1.03 -14.45 4.17
C LYS A 111 1.93 -15.31 5.06
N LYS A 112 1.81 -15.13 6.36
CA LYS A 112 2.44 -15.99 7.37
C LYS A 112 1.66 -17.30 7.40
N MET A 113 2.32 -18.42 7.11
CA MET A 113 1.60 -19.70 6.98
C MET A 113 1.27 -20.36 8.32
N TRP A 114 1.86 -19.87 9.41
CA TRP A 114 1.60 -20.29 10.79
C TRP A 114 0.45 -19.51 11.48
N GLU A 115 -0.10 -18.48 10.82
CA GLU A 115 -1.24 -17.71 11.32
C GLU A 115 -2.42 -17.88 10.35
N ASP A 116 -3.64 -18.02 10.86
CA ASP A 116 -4.86 -17.99 10.03
C ASP A 116 -5.25 -16.54 9.70
N ASN A 117 -4.37 -15.87 8.98
CA ASN A 117 -4.51 -14.46 8.58
C ASN A 117 -4.51 -14.32 7.06
N ASP A 118 -5.18 -13.28 6.56
CA ASP A 118 -5.19 -12.95 5.14
C ASP A 118 -3.84 -12.43 4.63
N TRP A 119 -3.70 -12.33 3.30
CA TRP A 119 -2.56 -11.67 2.68
C TRP A 119 -2.47 -10.20 3.09
N THR A 120 -1.28 -9.77 3.48
CA THR A 120 -1.00 -8.39 3.87
C THR A 120 0.02 -7.73 2.95
N LEU A 121 -0.05 -6.40 2.83
CA LEU A 121 0.85 -5.58 2.05
C LEU A 121 2.15 -5.38 2.84
N ARG A 122 3.26 -5.95 2.35
CA ARG A 122 4.57 -5.88 3.02
C ARG A 122 5.36 -4.65 2.61
N LYS A 123 5.49 -4.39 1.31
CA LYS A 123 6.37 -3.33 0.79
C LYS A 123 6.05 -2.99 -0.66
N SER A 124 6.22 -1.72 -1.04
CA SER A 124 6.31 -1.29 -2.44
C SER A 124 7.76 -1.35 -2.93
N ILE A 125 7.97 -1.83 -4.15
CA ILE A 125 9.26 -1.80 -4.84
C ILE A 125 9.25 -0.60 -5.79
N ASP A 126 10.20 0.31 -5.57
CA ASP A 126 10.50 1.34 -6.55
C ASP A 126 11.32 0.70 -7.67
N PRO A 127 10.90 0.82 -8.95
CA PRO A 127 11.71 0.35 -10.04
C PRO A 127 13.05 1.11 -10.05
N PRO A 128 14.16 0.46 -10.50
CA PRO A 128 15.43 1.15 -10.65
C PRO A 128 15.28 2.39 -11.56
N LYS A 129 16.00 3.45 -11.20
CA LYS A 129 16.04 4.72 -11.95
C LYS A 129 16.77 4.57 -13.28
#